data_AF-H2XWQ0-F1
#
_entry.id   AF-H2XWQ0-F1
#
_cell.length_a   1.000
_cell.length_b   1.000
_cell.length_c   1.000
_cell.angle_alpha   90.00
_cell.angle_beta   90.00
_cell.angle_gamma   90.00
#
_symmetry.space_group_name_H-M   'P 1'
#
loop_
_entity.id
_entity.type
_entity.pdbx_description
1 polymer ?
#
loop_
_entity_poly.entity_id
_entity_poly.type
_entity_poly.pdbx_seq_one_letter_code
_entity_poly.pdbx_strand_id
1 'polypeptide(L)'
;MLDVVDKISTYLSTLSNSLRIRGAALQKFSEIVKVAFSWMEDETKGHMTRAQRMQELCMCYRVHICENAETGKSTDVWKRSANTSSKPGRTISFWCFSPGYAMTNLVKCGVRNLILTSGTLSPLESFTSELQIDFPITLENDHVIDKHQVFVITLTHGKKGGLLNSTFKTRKDVNQVQELGLTVADMIAAAPGGALVFFPSYSAMAEYLTIWKENSNVMTLVEKVKPCTVEPKNKHELRTAIDKYYTDVNTGGGTFLAVCRGKVSEGLDFSDDNGRTVIIVGIPYPPAFDPRIKMKMAFLDDLRTKGATSLLTGREWYRQQACRAVNQAIGRVIRHRYDYGAIVLCDHR
;
A
#
# COMPACT_ATOMS: atom_id res chain seq x y z
N MET A 1 -17.99 30.67 12.69
CA MET A 1 -18.21 29.62 11.65
C MET A 1 -18.96 28.42 12.21
N LEU A 2 -18.44 27.70 13.21
CA LEU A 2 -19.15 26.54 13.81
C LEU A 2 -20.56 26.89 14.31
N ASP A 3 -20.71 28.04 14.98
CA ASP A 3 -22.02 28.55 15.41
C ASP A 3 -22.99 28.78 14.23
N VAL A 4 -22.49 29.25 13.08
CA VAL A 4 -23.29 29.42 11.85
C VAL A 4 -23.68 28.07 11.26
N VAL A 5 -22.75 27.10 11.23
CA VAL A 5 -23.01 25.74 10.75
C VAL A 5 -24.03 25.04 11.63
N ASP A 6 -23.92 25.18 12.95
CA ASP A 6 -24.84 24.59 13.93
C ASP A 6 -26.23 25.22 13.78
N LYS A 7 -26.33 26.57 13.67
CA LYS A 7 -27.61 27.27 13.41
C LYS A 7 -28.27 26.82 12.11
N ILE A 8 -27.51 26.70 11.03
CA ILE A 8 -28.02 26.21 9.73
C ILE A 8 -28.46 24.74 9.85
N SER A 9 -27.68 23.90 10.54
CA SER A 9 -28.02 22.49 10.76
C SER A 9 -29.34 22.36 11.54
N THR A 10 -29.52 23.14 12.61
CA THR A 10 -30.76 23.18 13.39
C THR A 10 -31.93 23.67 12.55
N TYR A 11 -31.79 24.75 11.79
CA TYR A 11 -32.84 25.22 10.89
C TYR A 11 -33.23 24.19 9.82
N LEU A 12 -32.27 23.46 9.26
CA LEU A 12 -32.57 22.41 8.29
C LEU A 12 -33.27 21.21 8.92
N SER A 13 -32.98 20.91 10.19
CA SER A 13 -33.64 19.84 10.94
C SER A 13 -35.12 20.15 11.23
N THR A 14 -35.48 21.42 11.44
CA THR A 14 -36.89 21.82 11.64
C THR A 14 -37.73 21.78 10.35
N LEU A 15 -37.08 21.80 9.18
CA LEU A 15 -37.70 21.66 7.86
C LEU A 15 -37.86 20.19 7.41
N SER A 16 -37.57 19.23 8.28
CA SER A 16 -37.57 17.80 7.97
C SER A 16 -38.95 17.16 8.17
N ASN A 17 -39.69 16.94 7.08
CA ASN A 17 -41.03 16.30 7.11
C ASN A 17 -41.04 14.79 6.82
N SER A 18 -39.88 14.09 6.74
CA SER A 18 -39.84 12.63 6.49
C SER A 18 -38.56 11.98 7.01
N LEU A 19 -38.48 10.64 6.92
CA LEU A 19 -37.36 9.71 7.30
C LEU A 19 -35.93 10.10 6.82
N ARG A 20 -35.73 11.25 6.17
CA ARG A 20 -34.43 11.81 5.79
C ARG A 20 -34.10 13.04 6.62
N ILE A 21 -33.21 12.87 7.60
CA ILE A 21 -32.69 13.95 8.45
C ILE A 21 -31.92 14.96 7.58
N ARG A 22 -32.56 16.10 7.28
CA ARG A 22 -31.90 17.26 6.66
C ARG A 22 -30.95 17.89 7.69
N GLY A 23 -29.75 18.29 7.27
CA GLY A 23 -28.73 18.86 8.17
C GLY A 23 -27.70 17.85 8.73
N ALA A 24 -27.96 16.54 8.67
CA ALA A 24 -27.05 15.52 9.22
C ALA A 24 -25.60 15.60 8.69
N ALA A 25 -25.41 15.98 7.43
CA ALA A 25 -24.07 16.16 6.85
C ALA A 25 -23.34 17.39 7.42
N LEU A 26 -24.06 18.48 7.70
CA LEU A 26 -23.50 19.68 8.32
C LEU A 26 -23.17 19.44 9.80
N GLN A 27 -24.01 18.67 10.50
CA GLN A 27 -23.72 18.22 11.85
C GLN A 27 -22.45 17.38 11.90
N LYS A 28 -22.31 16.38 11.02
CA LYS A 28 -21.06 15.60 10.89
C LYS A 28 -19.85 16.47 10.55
N PHE A 29 -20.02 17.47 9.68
CA PHE A 29 -18.95 18.42 9.37
C PHE A 29 -18.55 19.24 10.61
N SER A 30 -19.52 19.76 11.36
CA SER A 30 -19.30 20.46 12.62
C SER A 30 -18.56 19.58 13.63
N GLU A 31 -18.97 18.32 13.79
CA GLU A 31 -18.29 17.34 14.65
C GLU A 31 -16.84 17.08 14.21
N ILE A 32 -16.59 16.90 12.90
CA ILE A 32 -15.22 16.70 12.39
C ILE A 32 -14.35 17.91 12.70
N VAL A 33 -14.85 19.13 12.48
CA VAL A 33 -14.12 20.36 12.78
C VAL A 33 -13.90 20.48 14.29
N LYS A 34 -14.91 20.21 15.12
CA LYS A 34 -14.76 20.18 16.57
C LYS A 34 -13.71 19.17 17.02
N VAL A 35 -13.67 17.96 16.46
CA VAL A 35 -12.63 16.96 16.82
C VAL A 35 -11.24 17.36 16.31
N ALA A 36 -11.14 17.88 15.08
CA ALA A 36 -9.88 18.30 14.49
C ALA A 36 -9.25 19.49 15.24
N PHE A 37 -10.08 20.32 15.89
CA PHE A 37 -9.66 21.55 16.54
C PHE A 37 -10.03 21.62 18.05
N SER A 38 -10.54 20.54 18.67
CA SER A 38 -11.01 20.53 20.08
C SER A 38 -9.92 20.93 21.08
N TRP A 39 -8.68 20.69 20.69
CA TRP A 39 -7.45 20.92 21.43
C TRP A 39 -7.06 22.40 21.41
N MET A 40 -7.75 23.26 20.64
CA MET A 40 -7.50 24.70 20.58
C MET A 40 -8.21 25.49 21.70
N GLU A 41 -9.19 24.89 22.38
CA GLU A 41 -10.00 25.58 23.39
C GLU A 41 -9.42 25.48 24.80
N ASP A 42 -8.48 24.57 25.04
CA ASP A 42 -7.85 24.39 26.34
C ASP A 42 -6.64 25.34 26.47
N GLU A 43 -6.89 26.61 26.80
CA GLU A 43 -5.85 27.60 27.11
C GLU A 43 -5.11 27.27 28.42
N THR A 44 -5.72 26.46 29.29
CA THR A 44 -5.24 26.24 30.67
C THR A 44 -4.35 25.01 30.86
N LYS A 45 -4.21 24.14 29.84
CA LYS A 45 -3.51 22.84 29.98
C LYS A 45 -2.26 22.63 29.11
N GLY A 46 -1.71 23.68 28.50
CA GLY A 46 -0.48 23.52 27.72
C GLY A 46 0.26 24.82 27.43
N HIS A 47 1.59 24.77 27.46
CA HIS A 47 2.52 25.88 27.22
C HIS A 47 2.44 26.56 25.83
N MET A 48 1.51 26.16 24.95
CA MET A 48 1.41 26.68 23.58
C MET A 48 0.16 27.55 23.39
N THR A 49 0.36 28.73 22.81
CA THR A 49 -0.71 29.64 22.40
C THR A 49 -1.53 29.06 21.24
N ARG A 50 -2.75 29.54 21.06
CA ARG A 50 -3.61 29.17 19.91
C ARG A 50 -2.92 29.38 18.56
N ALA A 51 -2.17 30.47 18.41
CA ALA A 51 -1.43 30.77 17.19
C ALA A 51 -0.36 29.71 16.88
N GLN A 52 0.39 29.28 17.89
CA GLN A 52 1.40 28.22 17.76
C GLN A 52 0.78 26.87 17.39
N ARG A 53 -0.36 26.51 18.01
CA ARG A 53 -1.11 25.28 17.66
C ARG A 53 -1.60 25.30 16.21
N MET A 54 -2.12 26.44 15.77
CA MET A 54 -2.56 26.61 14.38
C MET A 54 -1.39 26.47 13.40
N GLN A 55 -0.23 27.04 13.74
CA GLN A 55 0.98 26.91 12.93
C GLN A 55 1.43 25.45 12.82
N GLU A 56 1.43 24.69 13.92
CA GLU A 56 1.76 23.26 13.94
C GLU A 56 0.81 22.43 13.07
N LEU A 57 -0.51 22.68 13.15
CA LEU A 57 -1.49 22.02 12.29
C LEU A 57 -1.28 22.35 10.81
N CYS A 58 -1.04 23.62 10.46
CA CYS A 58 -0.73 24.02 9.09
C CYS A 58 0.55 23.37 8.57
N MET A 59 1.50 23.07 9.45
CA MET A 59 2.73 22.37 9.10
C MET A 59 2.53 20.86 8.90
N CYS A 60 1.49 20.25 9.48
CA CYS A 60 1.28 18.79 9.45
C CYS A 60 0.11 18.33 8.57
N TYR A 61 -0.93 19.15 8.40
CA TYR A 61 -2.18 18.78 7.74
C TYR A 61 -2.37 19.49 6.40
N ARG A 62 -3.09 18.86 5.47
CA ARG A 62 -3.55 19.46 4.22
C ARG A 62 -5.03 19.17 3.98
N VAL A 63 -5.71 20.13 3.35
CA VAL A 63 -7.11 20.01 2.96
C VAL A 63 -7.17 19.67 1.47
N HIS A 64 -7.97 18.68 1.10
CA HIS A 64 -8.28 18.36 -0.28
C HIS A 64 -9.79 18.31 -0.50
N ILE A 65 -10.28 18.95 -1.56
CA ILE A 65 -11.68 18.92 -1.96
C ILE A 65 -11.74 18.20 -3.31
N CYS A 66 -12.49 17.10 -3.35
CA CYS A 66 -12.75 16.35 -4.57
C CYS A 66 -14.24 16.45 -4.94
N GLU A 67 -14.54 16.79 -6.18
CA GLU A 67 -15.89 16.72 -6.71
C GLU A 67 -16.10 15.32 -7.31
N ASN A 68 -16.97 14.52 -6.70
CA ASN A 68 -17.35 13.23 -7.25
C ASN A 68 -18.37 13.48 -8.34
N ALA A 69 -17.93 13.46 -9.61
CA ALA A 69 -18.83 13.31 -10.75
C ALA A 69 -19.43 11.89 -10.75
N GLU A 70 -20.56 11.68 -11.43
CA GLU A 70 -21.19 10.38 -11.61
C GLU A 70 -20.33 9.43 -12.46
N THR A 71 -19.21 8.91 -11.95
CA THR A 71 -18.52 7.80 -12.62
C THR A 71 -17.65 6.98 -11.66
N GLY A 72 -17.86 5.66 -11.70
CA GLY A 72 -16.84 4.64 -11.49
C GLY A 72 -16.57 4.21 -10.04
N LYS A 73 -16.69 2.89 -9.80
CA LYS A 73 -16.22 2.23 -8.58
C LYS A 73 -14.74 2.59 -8.34
N SER A 74 -14.46 3.31 -7.25
CA SER A 74 -13.11 3.62 -6.82
C SER A 74 -12.38 2.33 -6.43
N THR A 75 -11.21 2.09 -7.02
CA THR A 75 -10.32 0.94 -6.76
C THR A 75 -9.36 1.18 -5.59
N ASP A 76 -9.64 2.19 -4.76
CA ASP A 76 -8.76 2.67 -3.70
C ASP A 76 -8.80 1.73 -2.48
N VAL A 77 -7.64 1.15 -2.16
CA VAL A 77 -7.44 0.24 -1.02
C VAL A 77 -7.67 0.94 0.33
N TRP A 78 -7.50 2.27 0.39
CA TRP A 78 -7.74 3.05 1.61
C TRP A 78 -9.16 3.59 1.76
N LYS A 79 -9.99 3.54 0.71
CA LYS A 79 -11.42 3.77 0.85
C LYS A 79 -12.07 2.45 1.29
N ARG A 80 -12.13 2.24 2.61
CA ARG A 80 -13.06 1.25 3.19
C ARG A 80 -14.41 1.44 2.50
N SER A 81 -14.93 0.36 1.94
CA SER A 81 -16.21 0.24 1.25
C SER A 81 -17.32 1.04 1.94
N ALA A 82 -17.39 2.33 1.66
CA ALA A 82 -18.59 3.10 1.87
C ALA A 82 -19.39 2.88 0.60
N ASN A 83 -20.54 2.23 0.72
CA ASN A 83 -21.61 2.25 -0.27
C ASN A 83 -22.03 3.71 -0.50
N THR A 84 -21.21 4.50 -1.20
CA THR A 84 -21.56 5.86 -1.58
C THR A 84 -22.47 5.75 -2.78
N SER A 85 -23.75 5.99 -2.52
CA SER A 85 -24.76 6.28 -3.54
C SER A 85 -24.19 7.17 -4.65
N SER A 86 -24.54 6.87 -5.89
CA SER A 86 -24.12 7.50 -7.15
C SER A 86 -24.48 8.98 -7.31
N LYS A 87 -24.71 9.73 -6.22
CA LYS A 87 -25.11 11.14 -6.31
C LYS A 87 -23.88 12.04 -6.44
N PRO A 88 -23.95 13.09 -7.28
CA PRO A 88 -22.90 14.10 -7.33
C PRO A 88 -22.74 14.74 -5.95
N GLY A 89 -21.50 14.86 -5.50
CA GLY A 89 -21.20 15.38 -4.17
C GLY A 89 -19.74 15.77 -4.02
N ARG A 90 -19.46 16.63 -3.05
CA ARG A 90 -18.09 17.04 -2.71
C ARG A 90 -17.58 16.22 -1.52
N THR A 91 -16.37 15.71 -1.63
CA THR A 91 -15.65 15.09 -0.52
C THR A 91 -14.58 16.06 -0.03
N ILE A 92 -14.70 16.50 1.22
CA ILE A 92 -13.65 17.28 1.90
C ILE A 92 -12.81 16.31 2.72
N SER A 93 -11.51 16.31 2.46
CA SER A 93 -10.55 15.47 3.15
C SER A 93 -9.57 16.34 3.94
N PHE A 94 -9.38 16.01 5.21
CA PHE A 94 -8.39 16.64 6.08
C PHE A 94 -7.33 15.59 6.45
N TRP A 95 -6.17 15.65 5.80
CA TRP A 95 -5.14 14.61 5.91
C TRP A 95 -3.95 15.12 6.71
N CYS A 96 -3.55 14.34 7.71
CA CYS A 96 -2.26 14.50 8.36
C CYS A 96 -1.19 13.80 7.52
N PHE A 97 -0.14 14.53 7.14
CA PHE A 97 1.01 13.98 6.40
C PHE A 97 2.27 13.86 7.26
N SER A 98 2.29 14.40 8.48
CA SER A 98 3.33 14.14 9.47
C SER A 98 2.88 13.05 10.45
N PRO A 99 3.39 11.81 10.36
CA PRO A 99 3.13 10.83 11.40
C PRO A 99 3.79 11.23 12.74
N GLY A 100 4.86 12.03 12.69
CA GLY A 100 5.52 12.57 13.90
C GLY A 100 4.63 13.44 14.77
N TYR A 101 3.59 14.06 14.21
CA TYR A 101 2.57 14.76 15.00
C TYR A 101 1.89 13.83 16.02
N ALA A 102 1.48 12.64 15.57
CA ALA A 102 0.84 11.65 16.45
C ALA A 102 1.84 11.05 17.45
N MET A 103 3.07 10.77 17.02
CA MET A 103 4.12 10.21 17.88
C MET A 103 4.55 11.16 18.98
N THR A 104 4.72 12.44 18.65
CA THR A 104 5.06 13.48 19.64
C THR A 104 3.95 13.63 20.68
N ASN A 105 2.68 13.59 20.26
CA ASN A 105 1.56 13.61 21.18
C ASN A 105 1.52 12.37 22.08
N LEU A 106 1.81 11.19 21.53
CA LEU A 106 1.92 9.96 22.31
C LEU A 106 2.99 10.06 23.40
N VAL A 107 4.17 10.62 23.08
CA VAL A 107 5.24 10.88 24.06
C VAL A 107 4.78 11.87 25.14
N LYS A 108 4.11 12.97 24.74
CA LYS A 108 3.56 13.98 25.67
C LYS A 108 2.54 13.39 26.65
N CYS A 109 1.86 12.30 26.30
CA CYS A 109 0.96 11.58 27.21
C CYS A 109 1.69 10.79 28.32
N GLY A 110 3.03 10.82 28.38
CA GLY A 110 3.80 10.15 29.42
C GLY A 110 4.01 8.66 29.17
N VAL A 111 4.01 8.22 27.90
CA VAL A 111 4.37 6.84 27.54
C VAL A 111 5.80 6.58 27.98
N ARG A 112 5.99 5.58 28.85
CA ARG A 112 7.31 5.26 29.44
C ARG A 112 8.25 4.54 28.48
N ASN A 113 7.72 3.61 27.69
CA ASN A 113 8.50 2.77 26.77
C ASN A 113 7.74 2.60 25.46
N LEU A 114 8.42 2.87 24.34
CA LEU A 114 7.94 2.59 23.00
C LEU A 114 8.94 1.67 22.31
N ILE A 115 8.52 0.44 22.00
CA ILE A 115 9.34 -0.54 21.29
C ILE A 115 8.70 -0.77 19.93
N LEU A 116 9.47 -0.52 18.86
CA LEU A 116 9.04 -0.74 17.48
C LEU A 116 9.89 -1.87 16.87
N THR A 117 9.22 -2.93 16.44
CA THR A 117 9.87 -4.10 15.83
C THR A 117 9.24 -4.41 14.50
N SER A 118 10.04 -4.56 13.44
CA SER A 118 9.60 -5.10 12.16
C SER A 118 10.80 -5.58 11.35
N GLY A 119 10.60 -6.64 10.56
CA GLY A 119 11.64 -7.20 9.69
C GLY A 119 11.95 -6.36 8.45
N THR A 120 11.23 -5.26 8.21
CA THR A 120 11.41 -4.41 7.01
C THR A 120 11.49 -2.91 7.36
N LEU A 121 11.99 -2.55 8.56
CA LEU A 121 12.13 -1.15 8.99
C LEU A 121 13.28 -0.41 8.29
N SER A 122 14.31 -1.14 7.86
CA SER A 122 15.50 -0.55 7.22
C SER A 122 15.13 0.17 5.91
N PRO A 123 15.72 1.36 5.61
CA PRO A 123 16.73 2.08 6.41
C PRO A 123 16.15 2.81 7.63
N LEU A 124 16.73 2.57 8.81
CA LEU A 124 16.22 3.09 10.10
C LEU A 124 16.20 4.62 10.16
N GLU A 125 17.20 5.31 9.63
CA GLU A 125 17.30 6.78 9.65
C GLU A 125 16.09 7.45 8.99
N SER A 126 15.65 6.92 7.84
CA SER A 126 14.46 7.43 7.15
C SER A 126 13.19 7.22 7.98
N PHE A 127 13.12 6.12 8.71
CA PHE A 127 11.97 5.76 9.55
C PHE A 127 11.90 6.63 10.81
N THR A 128 13.02 6.81 11.52
CA THR A 128 13.09 7.66 12.72
C THR A 128 12.79 9.11 12.38
N SER A 129 13.35 9.61 11.26
CA SER A 129 13.12 10.99 10.80
C SER A 129 11.64 11.26 10.49
N GLU A 130 10.93 10.29 9.90
CA GLU A 130 9.48 10.41 9.63
C GLU A 130 8.65 10.43 10.93
N LEU A 131 9.04 9.67 11.96
CA LEU A 131 8.34 9.63 13.25
C LEU A 131 8.64 10.82 14.17
N GLN A 132 9.68 11.63 13.89
CA GLN A 132 10.02 12.86 14.61
C GLN A 132 10.12 12.68 16.15
N ILE A 133 10.54 11.49 16.58
CA ILE A 133 10.85 11.18 17.98
C ILE A 133 12.18 10.44 18.05
N ASP A 134 12.84 10.52 19.19
CA ASP A 134 14.15 9.91 19.37
C ASP A 134 14.04 8.39 19.64
N PHE A 135 14.90 7.63 18.97
CA PHE A 135 15.10 6.20 19.22
C PHE A 135 16.56 6.00 19.64
N PRO A 136 16.91 6.17 20.93
CA PRO A 136 18.28 6.08 21.39
C PRO A 136 18.85 4.66 21.30
N ILE A 137 17.98 3.65 21.28
CA ILE A 137 18.34 2.24 21.11
C ILE A 137 17.83 1.80 19.75
N THR A 138 18.76 1.50 18.85
CA THR A 138 18.49 0.92 17.53
C THR A 138 19.25 -0.39 17.40
N LEU A 139 18.60 -1.37 16.77
CA LEU A 139 19.20 -2.68 16.51
C LEU A 139 18.81 -3.11 15.09
N GLU A 140 19.81 -3.34 14.25
CA GLU A 140 19.67 -3.95 12.94
C GLU A 140 20.59 -5.17 12.92
N ASN A 141 19.99 -6.36 12.87
CA ASN A 141 20.73 -7.61 12.85
C ASN A 141 20.92 -8.08 11.41
N ASP A 142 22.01 -8.79 11.16
CA ASP A 142 22.21 -9.51 9.91
C ASP A 142 21.10 -10.54 9.68
N HIS A 143 20.94 -10.93 8.41
CA HIS A 143 19.97 -11.95 8.05
C HIS A 143 20.34 -13.30 8.69
N VAL A 144 19.34 -14.05 9.16
CA VAL A 144 19.51 -15.35 9.84
C VAL A 144 19.97 -16.50 8.93
N ILE A 145 20.18 -16.25 7.63
CA ILE A 145 20.51 -17.29 6.64
C ILE A 145 21.86 -17.00 5.99
N ASP A 146 22.47 -18.05 5.46
CA ASP A 146 23.67 -17.97 4.66
C ASP A 146 23.36 -17.55 3.21
N LYS A 147 24.36 -16.96 2.53
CA LYS A 147 24.23 -16.45 1.15
C LYS A 147 23.78 -17.50 0.13
N HIS A 148 24.05 -18.78 0.36
CA HIS A 148 23.69 -19.86 -0.56
C HIS A 148 22.20 -20.26 -0.46
N GLN A 149 21.51 -19.87 0.63
CA GLN A 149 20.10 -20.20 0.88
C GLN A 149 19.15 -19.31 0.08
N VAL A 150 19.60 -18.13 -0.38
CA VAL A 150 18.76 -17.23 -1.17
C VAL A 150 19.43 -16.86 -2.48
N PHE A 151 18.72 -17.08 -3.58
CA PHE A 151 19.12 -16.60 -4.89
C PHE A 151 18.30 -15.38 -5.28
N VAL A 152 18.94 -14.25 -5.56
CA VAL A 152 18.26 -13.01 -5.95
C VAL A 152 18.76 -12.57 -7.32
N ILE A 153 17.84 -12.33 -8.26
CA ILE A 153 18.18 -11.84 -9.59
C ILE A 153 17.20 -10.78 -10.07
N THR A 154 17.73 -9.76 -10.75
CA THR A 154 16.94 -8.81 -11.54
C THR A 154 16.99 -9.22 -13.00
N LEU A 155 15.85 -9.58 -13.55
CA LEU A 155 15.69 -9.91 -14.96
C LEU A 155 15.22 -8.68 -15.74
N THR A 156 16.11 -8.19 -16.59
CA THR A 156 15.89 -6.99 -17.40
C THR A 156 15.35 -7.33 -18.79
N HIS A 157 15.56 -8.56 -19.27
CA HIS A 157 15.13 -9.03 -20.60
C HIS A 157 14.36 -10.36 -20.48
N GLY A 158 13.39 -10.55 -21.37
CA GLY A 158 12.56 -11.75 -21.44
C GLY A 158 13.14 -12.84 -22.33
N LYS A 159 12.38 -13.92 -22.47
CA LYS A 159 12.75 -15.13 -23.22
C LYS A 159 13.16 -14.89 -24.67
N LYS A 160 12.49 -13.99 -25.39
CA LYS A 160 12.79 -13.60 -26.77
C LYS A 160 13.80 -12.43 -26.85
N GLY A 161 14.35 -12.00 -25.72
CA GLY A 161 15.30 -10.90 -25.63
C GLY A 161 14.66 -9.51 -25.56
N GLY A 162 13.34 -9.40 -25.39
CA GLY A 162 12.67 -8.11 -25.24
C GLY A 162 12.90 -7.49 -23.86
N LEU A 163 13.07 -6.17 -23.77
CA LEU A 163 13.23 -5.46 -22.49
C LEU A 163 11.96 -5.59 -21.63
N LEU A 164 12.10 -6.10 -20.40
CA LEU A 164 10.98 -6.24 -19.47
C LEU A 164 10.61 -4.89 -18.87
N ASN A 165 9.44 -4.38 -19.25
CA ASN A 165 8.91 -3.11 -18.78
C ASN A 165 7.43 -3.24 -18.44
N SER A 166 7.11 -3.13 -17.16
CA SER A 166 5.74 -3.25 -16.63
C SER A 166 5.13 -1.90 -16.24
N THR A 167 5.50 -0.81 -16.94
CA THR A 167 4.88 0.51 -16.74
C THR A 167 3.41 0.53 -17.21
N PHE A 168 2.65 1.55 -16.78
CA PHE A 168 1.27 1.75 -17.20
C PHE A 168 1.10 1.83 -18.73
N LYS A 169 2.12 2.33 -19.45
CA LYS A 169 2.08 2.45 -20.92
C LYS A 169 2.26 1.11 -21.61
N THR A 170 3.13 0.25 -21.09
CA THR A 170 3.54 -1.00 -21.74
C THR A 170 2.69 -2.20 -21.34
N ARG A 171 1.99 -2.15 -20.19
CA ARG A 171 1.14 -3.26 -19.71
C ARG A 171 -0.11 -3.56 -20.56
N LYS A 172 -0.40 -2.74 -21.58
CA LYS A 172 -1.45 -2.99 -22.58
C LYS A 172 -0.90 -3.47 -23.92
N ASP A 173 0.42 -3.43 -24.09
CA ASP A 173 1.08 -3.96 -25.27
C ASP A 173 1.11 -5.49 -25.18
N VAL A 174 0.37 -6.14 -26.07
CA VAL A 174 0.21 -7.59 -26.10
C VAL A 174 1.57 -8.30 -26.23
N ASN A 175 2.49 -7.76 -27.04
CA ASN A 175 3.79 -8.40 -27.27
C ASN A 175 4.66 -8.34 -26.01
N GLN A 176 4.69 -7.19 -25.34
CA GLN A 176 5.44 -7.00 -24.09
C GLN A 176 4.87 -7.87 -22.95
N VAL A 177 3.55 -7.92 -22.84
CA VAL A 177 2.85 -8.72 -21.82
C VAL A 177 3.02 -10.21 -22.08
N GLN A 178 2.99 -10.65 -23.33
CA GLN A 178 3.26 -12.03 -23.72
C GLN A 178 4.72 -12.41 -23.46
N GLU A 179 5.68 -11.56 -23.81
CA GLU A 179 7.10 -11.78 -23.55
C GLU A 179 7.37 -12.01 -22.05
N LEU A 180 6.83 -11.12 -21.21
CA LEU A 180 6.89 -11.27 -19.76
C LEU A 180 6.21 -12.56 -19.29
N GLY A 181 5.03 -12.88 -19.84
CA GLY A 181 4.29 -14.08 -19.48
C GLY A 181 5.02 -15.38 -19.79
N LEU A 182 5.63 -15.48 -20.97
CA LEU A 182 6.46 -16.63 -21.36
C LEU A 182 7.68 -16.76 -20.45
N THR A 183 8.31 -15.63 -20.10
CA THR A 183 9.45 -15.61 -19.19
C THR A 183 9.03 -16.08 -17.79
N VAL A 184 7.90 -15.59 -17.26
CA VAL A 184 7.35 -16.01 -15.96
C VAL A 184 6.95 -17.48 -15.97
N ALA A 185 6.39 -18.00 -17.07
CA ALA A 185 6.05 -19.41 -17.20
C ALA A 185 7.28 -20.32 -17.09
N ASP A 186 8.41 -19.96 -17.71
CA ASP A 186 9.67 -20.70 -17.59
C ASP A 186 10.19 -20.70 -16.14
N MET A 187 10.09 -19.57 -15.43
CA MET A 187 10.47 -19.49 -14.02
C MET A 187 9.58 -20.35 -13.11
N ILE A 188 8.27 -20.33 -13.34
CA ILE A 188 7.31 -21.18 -12.60
C ILE A 188 7.64 -22.65 -12.81
N ALA A 189 8.00 -23.03 -14.04
CA ALA A 189 8.38 -24.39 -14.38
C ALA A 189 9.68 -24.84 -13.71
N ALA A 190 10.65 -23.93 -13.57
CA ALA A 190 11.91 -24.21 -12.89
C ALA A 190 11.82 -24.18 -11.36
N ALA A 191 10.81 -23.52 -10.80
CA ALA A 191 10.65 -23.39 -9.35
C ALA A 191 10.39 -24.77 -8.71
N PRO A 192 11.07 -25.15 -7.62
CA PRO A 192 10.64 -26.28 -6.80
C PRO A 192 9.38 -25.90 -6.00
N GLY A 193 8.46 -26.84 -5.73
CA GLY A 193 7.28 -26.60 -4.89
C GLY A 193 6.40 -25.43 -5.36
N GLY A 194 6.20 -24.44 -4.49
CA GLY A 194 5.33 -23.28 -4.65
C GLY A 194 6.01 -22.07 -5.27
N ALA A 195 5.37 -21.48 -6.28
CA ALA A 195 5.75 -20.21 -6.88
C ALA A 195 4.70 -19.13 -6.55
N LEU A 196 5.15 -17.97 -6.07
CA LEU A 196 4.32 -16.80 -5.78
C LEU A 196 4.66 -15.70 -6.79
N VAL A 197 3.68 -15.26 -7.57
CA VAL A 197 3.87 -14.19 -8.56
C VAL A 197 3.09 -12.96 -8.09
N PHE A 198 3.81 -11.89 -7.77
CA PHE A 198 3.21 -10.65 -7.29
C PHE A 198 3.17 -9.59 -8.38
N PHE A 199 1.97 -9.08 -8.63
CA PHE A 199 1.71 -7.97 -9.55
C PHE A 199 1.61 -6.63 -8.80
N PRO A 200 1.80 -5.49 -9.47
CA PRO A 200 1.79 -4.17 -8.81
C PRO A 200 0.45 -3.78 -8.20
N SER A 201 -0.66 -4.29 -8.77
CA SER A 201 -2.02 -3.99 -8.34
C SER A 201 -3.02 -5.01 -8.93
N TYR A 202 -4.23 -5.07 -8.38
CA TYR A 202 -5.31 -5.90 -8.96
C TYR A 202 -5.69 -5.49 -10.38
N SER A 203 -5.58 -4.20 -10.73
CA SER A 203 -5.86 -3.73 -12.10
C SER A 203 -4.77 -4.17 -13.08
N ALA A 204 -3.50 -4.09 -12.68
CA ALA A 204 -2.40 -4.62 -13.48
C ALA A 204 -2.57 -6.14 -13.65
N MET A 205 -2.71 -6.89 -12.56
CA MET A 205 -2.90 -8.33 -12.60
C MET A 205 -4.04 -8.75 -13.55
N ALA A 206 -5.20 -8.09 -13.47
CA ALA A 206 -6.31 -8.37 -14.37
C ALA A 206 -5.95 -8.15 -15.85
N GLU A 207 -5.27 -7.04 -16.18
CA GLU A 207 -4.81 -6.76 -17.55
C GLU A 207 -3.82 -7.82 -18.06
N TYR A 208 -2.83 -8.22 -17.24
CA TYR A 208 -1.90 -9.30 -17.57
C TYR A 208 -2.64 -10.62 -17.81
N LEU A 209 -3.53 -11.01 -16.90
CA LEU A 209 -4.25 -12.28 -16.98
C LEU A 209 -5.20 -12.35 -18.17
N THR A 210 -5.85 -11.25 -18.54
CA THR A 210 -6.67 -11.17 -19.75
C THR A 210 -5.83 -11.50 -20.97
N ILE A 211 -4.69 -10.83 -21.16
CA ILE A 211 -3.80 -11.06 -22.32
C ILE A 211 -3.18 -12.47 -22.28
N TRP A 212 -2.83 -12.98 -21.10
CA TRP A 212 -2.27 -14.32 -20.93
C TRP A 212 -3.25 -15.44 -21.26
N LYS A 213 -4.56 -15.19 -21.09
CA LYS A 213 -5.63 -16.14 -21.45
C LYS A 213 -6.07 -16.01 -22.90
N GLU A 214 -6.32 -14.78 -23.35
CA GLU A 214 -7.01 -14.52 -24.61
C GLU A 214 -6.07 -14.41 -25.81
N ASN A 215 -4.82 -13.96 -25.62
CA ASN A 215 -3.95 -13.58 -26.73
C ASN A 215 -2.65 -14.39 -26.85
N SER A 216 -2.23 -15.10 -25.80
CA SER A 216 -0.84 -15.58 -25.74
C SER A 216 -0.62 -16.97 -25.18
N ASN A 217 -1.69 -17.74 -24.87
CA ASN A 217 -1.67 -19.10 -24.31
C ASN A 217 -0.78 -19.34 -23.06
N VAL A 218 -0.24 -18.27 -22.47
CA VAL A 218 0.66 -18.31 -21.30
C VAL A 218 0.01 -19.02 -20.12
N MET A 219 -1.27 -18.73 -19.83
CA MET A 219 -1.96 -19.39 -18.72
C MET A 219 -2.03 -20.91 -18.89
N THR A 220 -2.26 -21.39 -20.12
CA THR A 220 -2.27 -22.82 -20.42
C THR A 220 -0.89 -23.44 -20.23
N LEU A 221 0.18 -22.74 -20.59
CA LEU A 221 1.56 -23.20 -20.34
C LEU A 221 1.86 -23.30 -18.84
N VAL A 222 1.44 -22.30 -18.06
CA VAL A 222 1.59 -22.29 -16.60
C VAL A 222 0.82 -23.45 -15.98
N GLU A 223 -0.47 -23.59 -16.30
CA GLU A 223 -1.36 -24.61 -15.73
C GLU A 223 -0.97 -26.05 -16.13
N LYS A 224 -0.29 -26.22 -17.26
CA LYS A 224 0.29 -27.51 -17.66
C LYS A 224 1.43 -27.95 -16.72
N VAL A 225 2.13 -27.00 -16.11
CA VAL A 225 3.27 -27.30 -15.23
C VAL A 225 2.85 -27.31 -13.77
N LYS A 226 2.07 -26.32 -13.32
CA LYS A 226 1.56 -26.24 -11.95
C LYS A 226 0.14 -25.65 -11.93
N PRO A 227 -0.78 -26.22 -11.12
CA PRO A 227 -2.06 -25.59 -10.83
C PRO A 227 -1.90 -24.12 -10.43
N CYS A 228 -2.78 -23.28 -10.95
CA CYS A 228 -2.72 -21.83 -10.76
C CYS A 228 -3.93 -21.34 -9.96
N THR A 229 -3.64 -20.60 -8.89
CA THR A 229 -4.62 -19.93 -8.04
C THR A 229 -4.42 -18.43 -8.09
N VAL A 230 -5.50 -17.67 -8.27
CA VAL A 230 -5.47 -16.20 -8.36
C VAL A 230 -6.06 -15.60 -7.08
N GLU A 231 -5.41 -14.56 -6.55
CA GLU A 231 -5.89 -13.85 -5.36
C GLU A 231 -7.31 -13.28 -5.57
N PRO A 232 -8.30 -13.70 -4.78
CA PRO A 232 -9.64 -13.16 -4.87
C PRO A 232 -9.72 -11.78 -4.20
N LYS A 233 -10.53 -10.89 -4.79
CA LYS A 233 -10.81 -9.57 -4.19
C LYS A 233 -11.65 -9.69 -2.92
N ASN A 234 -12.45 -10.74 -2.78
CA ASN A 234 -13.28 -10.99 -1.61
C ASN A 234 -12.47 -11.62 -0.47
N LYS A 235 -12.69 -11.19 0.78
CA LYS A 235 -12.00 -11.76 1.95
C LYS A 235 -12.48 -13.19 2.25
N HIS A 236 -13.75 -13.50 2.00
CA HIS A 236 -14.32 -14.82 2.29
C HIS A 236 -13.72 -15.92 1.39
N GLU A 237 -13.51 -15.62 0.11
CA GLU A 237 -12.93 -16.55 -0.87
C GLU A 237 -11.42 -16.75 -0.69
N LEU A 238 -10.74 -15.82 -0.02
CA LEU A 238 -9.28 -15.85 0.13
C LEU A 238 -8.82 -17.11 0.86
N ARG A 239 -9.53 -17.53 1.90
CA ARG A 239 -9.15 -18.73 2.67
C ARG A 239 -9.19 -19.98 1.80
N THR A 240 -10.27 -20.16 1.05
CA THR A 240 -10.44 -21.28 0.11
C THR A 240 -9.34 -21.30 -0.96
N ALA A 241 -8.97 -20.14 -1.50
CA ALA A 241 -7.89 -20.04 -2.47
C ALA A 241 -6.54 -20.47 -1.89
N ILE A 242 -6.22 -20.07 -0.65
CA ILE A 242 -4.97 -20.45 0.02
C ILE A 242 -4.94 -21.95 0.32
N ASP A 243 -6.03 -22.50 0.87
CA ASP A 243 -6.09 -23.92 1.22
C ASP A 243 -5.95 -24.80 -0.04
N LYS A 244 -6.54 -24.35 -1.16
CA LYS A 244 -6.32 -24.97 -2.47
C LYS A 244 -4.85 -24.92 -2.88
N TYR A 245 -4.21 -23.76 -2.81
CA TYR A 245 -2.81 -23.62 -3.16
C TYR A 245 -1.87 -24.52 -2.33
N TYR A 246 -2.06 -24.61 -1.01
CA TYR A 246 -1.27 -25.52 -0.19
C TYR A 246 -1.48 -26.99 -0.57
N THR A 247 -2.69 -27.36 -0.95
CA THR A 247 -2.99 -28.70 -1.47
C THR A 247 -2.24 -28.97 -2.78
N ASP A 248 -2.24 -28.01 -3.69
CA ASP A 248 -1.53 -28.10 -4.97
C ASP A 248 0.00 -28.23 -4.75
N VAL A 249 0.57 -27.42 -3.84
CA VAL A 249 2.00 -27.51 -3.46
C VAL A 249 2.35 -28.90 -2.92
N ASN A 250 1.53 -29.44 -2.01
CA ASN A 250 1.76 -30.76 -1.40
C ASN A 250 1.64 -31.93 -2.39
N THR A 251 1.01 -31.73 -3.56
CA THR A 251 0.74 -32.78 -4.54
C THR A 251 1.62 -32.71 -5.79
N GLY A 252 2.52 -31.72 -5.88
CA GLY A 252 3.46 -31.61 -7.00
C GLY A 252 3.89 -30.18 -7.33
N GLY A 253 3.31 -29.17 -6.69
CA GLY A 253 3.66 -27.77 -6.85
C GLY A 253 2.43 -26.92 -7.13
N GLY A 254 2.51 -25.63 -6.80
CA GLY A 254 1.41 -24.70 -6.99
C GLY A 254 1.91 -23.32 -7.41
N THR A 255 1.08 -22.58 -8.13
CA THR A 255 1.32 -21.18 -8.46
C THR A 255 0.26 -20.31 -7.83
N PHE A 256 0.66 -19.26 -7.09
CA PHE A 256 -0.24 -18.25 -6.55
C PHE A 256 0.02 -16.90 -7.21
N LEU A 257 -0.95 -16.38 -7.95
CA LEU A 257 -0.90 -15.06 -8.56
C LEU A 257 -1.57 -14.05 -7.61
N ALA A 258 -0.76 -13.18 -7.02
CA ALA A 258 -1.14 -12.23 -5.98
C ALA A 258 -0.77 -10.80 -6.36
N VAL A 259 -1.16 -9.84 -5.51
CA VAL A 259 -0.79 -8.44 -5.69
C VAL A 259 0.06 -7.95 -4.52
N CYS A 260 1.05 -7.11 -4.82
CA CYS A 260 1.75 -6.33 -3.80
C CYS A 260 0.75 -5.43 -3.06
N ARG A 261 0.92 -5.24 -1.74
CA ARG A 261 -0.04 -4.54 -0.87
C ARG A 261 -1.43 -5.18 -0.86
N GLY A 262 -1.52 -6.44 -1.32
CA GLY A 262 -2.69 -7.29 -1.22
C GLY A 262 -2.72 -8.05 0.08
N LYS A 263 -3.81 -8.78 0.30
CA LYS A 263 -4.02 -9.54 1.55
C LYS A 263 -2.98 -10.64 1.69
N VAL A 264 -2.59 -11.23 0.55
CA VAL A 264 -1.59 -12.28 0.47
C VAL A 264 -0.20 -11.76 0.85
N SER A 265 0.13 -10.52 0.50
CA SER A 265 1.43 -9.91 0.78
C SER A 265 1.61 -9.41 2.22
N GLU A 266 0.54 -9.24 3.01
CA GLU A 266 0.61 -8.60 4.34
C GLU A 266 0.45 -9.58 5.52
N GLY A 267 -0.33 -10.67 5.38
CA GLY A 267 -0.78 -11.45 6.54
C GLY A 267 -0.74 -12.97 6.44
N LEU A 268 -0.09 -13.53 5.42
CA LEU A 268 -0.04 -14.98 5.20
C LEU A 268 1.38 -15.53 5.30
N ASP A 269 1.46 -16.73 5.87
CA ASP A 269 2.70 -17.48 5.99
C ASP A 269 2.84 -18.47 4.84
N PHE A 270 3.99 -18.43 4.17
CA PHE A 270 4.34 -19.28 3.04
C PHE A 270 5.68 -19.91 3.41
N SER A 271 5.61 -20.95 4.22
CA SER A 271 6.79 -21.62 4.75
C SER A 271 7.20 -22.77 3.86
N ASP A 272 8.51 -23.01 3.81
CA ASP A 272 9.10 -24.15 3.13
C ASP A 272 8.68 -24.23 1.64
N ASP A 273 8.10 -25.35 1.25
CA ASP A 273 7.72 -25.63 -0.13
C ASP A 273 6.61 -24.71 -0.64
N ASN A 274 5.92 -23.97 0.24
CA ASN A 274 4.87 -23.04 -0.15
C ASN A 274 5.40 -21.69 -0.68
N GLY A 275 6.70 -21.43 -0.61
CA GLY A 275 7.28 -20.11 -0.89
C GLY A 275 8.64 -20.14 -1.60
N ARG A 276 9.01 -21.25 -2.24
CA ARG A 276 10.37 -21.46 -2.81
C ARG A 276 10.78 -20.44 -3.85
N THR A 277 9.85 -19.91 -4.63
CA THR A 277 10.14 -18.86 -5.61
C THR A 277 9.15 -17.72 -5.49
N VAL A 278 9.64 -16.50 -5.29
CA VAL A 278 8.85 -15.26 -5.42
C VAL A 278 9.28 -14.53 -6.68
N ILE A 279 8.31 -14.22 -7.54
CA ILE A 279 8.49 -13.48 -8.79
C ILE A 279 7.74 -12.16 -8.64
N ILE A 280 8.46 -11.04 -8.76
CA ILE A 280 7.89 -9.70 -8.71
C ILE A 280 7.74 -9.18 -10.13
N VAL A 281 6.51 -9.00 -10.59
CA VAL A 281 6.20 -8.49 -11.92
C VAL A 281 6.08 -6.97 -11.85
N GLY A 282 7.09 -6.25 -12.33
CA GLY A 282 7.11 -4.80 -12.30
C GLY A 282 7.26 -4.19 -10.90
N ILE A 283 7.27 -2.86 -10.85
CA ILE A 283 7.47 -2.13 -9.60
C ILE A 283 6.13 -1.65 -9.01
N PRO A 284 5.78 -2.03 -7.76
CA PRO A 284 4.50 -1.69 -7.10
C PRO A 284 4.45 -0.25 -6.57
N TYR A 285 4.61 0.72 -7.47
CA TYR A 285 4.45 2.12 -7.13
C TYR A 285 3.01 2.45 -6.71
N PRO A 286 2.81 3.31 -5.69
CA PRO A 286 1.50 3.90 -5.42
C PRO A 286 0.98 4.65 -6.66
N PRO A 287 -0.34 4.83 -6.82
CA PRO A 287 -0.87 5.55 -7.98
C PRO A 287 -0.39 7.01 -8.01
N ALA A 288 0.50 7.35 -8.94
CA ALA A 288 1.12 8.69 -9.03
C ALA A 288 0.11 9.86 -9.17
N PHE A 289 -1.07 9.57 -9.73
CA PHE A 289 -2.13 10.56 -9.93
C PHE A 289 -3.10 10.68 -8.77
N ASP A 290 -2.99 9.83 -7.75
CA ASP A 290 -3.77 9.95 -6.53
C ASP A 290 -3.46 11.30 -5.85
N PRO A 291 -4.48 12.13 -5.56
CA PRO A 291 -4.29 13.42 -4.90
C PRO A 291 -3.51 13.30 -3.58
N ARG A 292 -3.74 12.25 -2.80
CA ARG A 292 -3.06 12.03 -1.52
C ARG A 292 -1.57 11.75 -1.71
N ILE A 293 -1.21 10.98 -2.73
CA ILE A 293 0.19 10.70 -3.08
C ILE A 293 0.88 11.97 -3.55
N LYS A 294 0.26 12.74 -4.47
CA LYS A 294 0.77 14.03 -4.93
C LYS A 294 0.99 15.02 -3.79
N MET A 295 0.00 15.17 -2.91
CA MET A 295 0.10 16.09 -1.78
C MET A 295 1.11 15.64 -0.74
N LYS A 296 1.27 14.34 -0.48
CA LYS A 296 2.31 13.84 0.43
C LYS A 296 3.71 14.11 -0.14
N MET A 297 3.92 13.95 -1.44
CA MET A 297 5.20 14.30 -2.07
C MET A 297 5.48 15.79 -1.94
N ALA A 298 4.53 16.65 -2.33
CA ALA A 298 4.66 18.10 -2.21
C ALA A 298 4.86 18.56 -0.75
N PHE A 299 4.22 17.90 0.20
CA PHE A 299 4.39 18.13 1.63
C PHE A 299 5.83 17.87 2.07
N LEU A 300 6.43 16.76 1.66
CA LEU A 300 7.81 16.43 2.00
C LEU A 300 8.81 17.39 1.35
N ASP A 301 8.56 17.77 0.10
CA ASP A 301 9.39 18.76 -0.60
C ASP A 301 9.33 20.14 0.08
N ASP A 302 8.15 20.58 0.54
CA ASP A 302 7.96 21.80 1.33
C ASP A 302 8.65 21.75 2.70
N LEU A 303 8.71 20.59 3.36
CA LEU A 303 9.46 20.47 4.61
C LEU A 303 10.97 20.57 4.37
N ARG A 304 11.48 20.01 3.27
CA ARG A 304 12.90 20.14 2.91
C ARG A 304 13.32 21.57 2.61
N THR A 305 12.48 22.34 1.90
CA THR A 305 12.77 23.76 1.65
C THR A 305 12.75 24.59 2.94
N LYS A 306 12.02 24.13 3.97
CA LYS A 306 11.96 24.75 5.30
C LYS A 306 13.03 24.25 6.27
N GLY A 307 14.05 23.53 5.80
CA GLY A 307 15.23 23.16 6.58
C GLY A 307 15.21 21.78 7.22
N ALA A 308 14.19 20.96 6.96
CA ALA A 308 14.15 19.56 7.42
C ALA A 308 14.97 18.64 6.50
N THR A 309 16.29 18.84 6.46
CA THR A 309 17.21 18.16 5.52
C THR A 309 17.34 16.66 5.74
N SER A 310 17.05 16.15 6.95
CA SER A 310 17.03 14.72 7.28
C SER A 310 15.79 13.99 6.72
N LEU A 311 14.76 14.72 6.27
CA LEU A 311 13.58 14.12 5.66
C LEU A 311 13.82 13.77 4.19
N LEU A 312 13.18 12.68 3.77
CA LEU A 312 13.14 12.28 2.36
C LEU A 312 12.44 13.36 1.51
N THR A 313 12.93 13.57 0.28
CA THR A 313 12.14 14.23 -0.76
C THR A 313 10.86 13.46 -1.05
N GLY A 314 9.89 14.11 -1.68
CA GLY A 314 8.70 13.43 -2.19
C GLY A 314 9.04 12.27 -3.13
N ARG A 315 10.06 12.43 -3.99
CA ARG A 315 10.49 11.38 -4.93
C ARG A 315 11.17 10.20 -4.23
N GLU A 316 12.03 10.46 -3.23
CA GLU A 316 12.67 9.41 -2.44
C GLU A 316 11.63 8.62 -1.63
N TRP A 317 10.69 9.32 -0.98
CA TRP A 317 9.57 8.69 -0.29
C TRP A 317 8.73 7.82 -1.23
N TYR A 318 8.41 8.34 -2.42
CA TYR A 318 7.63 7.59 -3.41
C TYR A 318 8.35 6.31 -3.89
N ARG A 319 9.69 6.37 -4.08
CA ARG A 319 10.50 5.18 -4.34
C ARG A 319 10.50 4.22 -3.16
N GLN A 320 10.67 4.72 -1.93
CA GLN A 320 10.66 3.90 -0.72
C GLN A 320 9.31 3.17 -0.54
N GLN A 321 8.19 3.80 -0.93
CA GLN A 321 6.89 3.15 -0.93
C GLN A 321 6.87 1.92 -1.84
N ALA A 322 7.46 1.98 -3.03
CA ALA A 322 7.58 0.80 -3.89
C ALA A 322 8.49 -0.26 -3.28
N CYS A 323 9.68 0.12 -2.78
CA CYS A 323 10.62 -0.81 -2.14
C CYS A 323 9.99 -1.54 -0.94
N ARG A 324 9.24 -0.84 -0.08
CA ARG A 324 8.54 -1.46 1.06
C ARG A 324 7.54 -2.53 0.61
N ALA A 325 6.80 -2.27 -0.47
CA ALA A 325 5.84 -3.24 -1.00
C ALA A 325 6.53 -4.47 -1.62
N VAL A 326 7.67 -4.28 -2.27
CA VAL A 326 8.53 -5.40 -2.73
C VAL A 326 9.05 -6.19 -1.54
N ASN A 327 9.61 -5.52 -0.53
CA ASN A 327 10.16 -6.16 0.66
C ASN A 327 9.11 -7.02 1.41
N GLN A 328 7.86 -6.56 1.48
CA GLN A 328 6.75 -7.33 2.05
C GLN A 328 6.43 -8.61 1.25
N ALA A 329 6.55 -8.56 -0.09
CA ALA A 329 6.31 -9.70 -0.96
C ALA A 329 7.48 -10.70 -0.96
N ILE A 330 8.73 -10.23 -0.96
CA ILE A 330 9.91 -11.11 -0.97
C ILE A 330 10.22 -11.70 0.41
N GLY A 331 9.81 -11.03 1.50
CA GLY A 331 9.89 -11.55 2.87
C GLY A 331 9.02 -12.80 3.12
N ARG A 332 8.41 -13.34 2.05
CA ARG A 332 7.65 -14.59 2.05
C ARG A 332 8.50 -15.80 1.71
N VAL A 333 9.69 -15.62 1.13
CA VAL A 333 10.59 -16.71 0.68
C VAL A 333 11.31 -17.40 1.83
N ILE A 334 11.71 -16.64 2.86
CA ILE A 334 12.53 -17.17 3.95
C ILE A 334 11.78 -17.01 5.27
N ARG A 335 11.46 -18.13 5.93
CA ARG A 335 10.69 -18.14 7.18
C ARG A 335 11.49 -18.55 8.41
N HIS A 336 12.54 -19.34 8.23
CA HIS A 336 13.41 -19.76 9.32
C HIS A 336 14.85 -19.94 8.83
N ARG A 337 15.77 -20.15 9.78
CA ARG A 337 17.22 -20.27 9.54
C ARG A 337 17.66 -21.39 8.59
N TYR A 338 16.79 -22.36 8.34
CA TYR A 338 17.07 -23.54 7.48
C TYR A 338 16.32 -23.47 6.15
N ASP A 339 15.63 -22.37 5.89
CA ASP A 339 14.81 -22.20 4.70
C ASP A 339 15.67 -21.77 3.52
N TYR A 340 15.13 -21.91 2.30
CA TYR A 340 15.80 -21.48 1.08
C TYR A 340 14.80 -21.12 -0.01
N GLY A 341 15.24 -20.27 -0.95
CA GLY A 341 14.43 -19.97 -2.12
C GLY A 341 15.04 -18.92 -3.07
N ALA A 342 14.26 -18.58 -4.09
CA ALA A 342 14.65 -17.66 -5.14
C ALA A 342 13.71 -16.43 -5.18
N ILE A 343 14.30 -15.26 -5.37
CA ILE A 343 13.62 -14.00 -5.60
C ILE A 343 13.99 -13.51 -6.99
N VAL A 344 12.98 -13.32 -7.83
CA VAL A 344 13.16 -12.86 -9.20
C VAL A 344 12.42 -11.54 -9.39
N LEU A 345 13.16 -10.48 -9.73
CA LEU A 345 12.61 -9.16 -9.98
C LEU A 345 12.52 -8.93 -11.50
N CYS A 346 11.30 -8.90 -12.04
CA CYS A 346 11.03 -8.81 -13.48
C CYS A 346 10.68 -7.37 -13.90
N ASP A 347 11.70 -6.51 -13.98
CA ASP A 347 11.64 -5.17 -14.58
C ASP A 347 13.07 -4.67 -14.81
N HIS A 348 13.30 -3.87 -15.86
CA HIS A 348 14.62 -3.29 -16.13
C HIS A 348 14.99 -2.09 -15.27
N ARG A 349 14.01 -1.46 -14.60
CA ARG A 349 14.18 -0.28 -13.73
C ARG A 349 14.51 -0.70 -12.31
#